data_AF-A0A1H5I262-F1
#
_entry.id   AF-A0A1H5I262-F1
#
_cell.length_a   1.000
_cell.length_b   1.000
_cell.length_c   1.000
_cell.angle_alpha   90.00
_cell.angle_beta   90.00
_cell.angle_gamma   90.00
#
_symmetry.space_group_name_H-M   'P 1'
#
loop_
_entity.id
_entity.type
_entity.pdbx_description
1 polymer ?
#
loop_
_entity_poly.entity_id
_entity_poly.type
_entity_poly.pdbx_seq_one_letter_code
_entity_poly.pdbx_strand_id
1 'polypeptide(L)'
;MKTLENYTLLYDDDCPLCNVYTSGFIKSRMLDGNGRKPFKKITNDEKIYVDIKRATNEIALVDTKSHKVIYGIDSLLKVIGNSFPFIERVGKFKPIYFFLKKLYSFISYNRKVIIPSEIKENESLECIPDFNIKYRVLYIVFSILMIAYVLLTFSNLIPSLPIANYQRELIITASQIVFQMLFLLKIDSKTIINYVGNLMTVSLIGCLGILQLVLLNEVINIPEIIVVISFMGIVSLMFFEHKRRVKLLKLPNYLSYTWIIYRLIVLLIIINI
;
A
#
# COMPACT_ATOMS: atom_id res chain seq x y z
N MET A 1 19.47 6.82 21.15
CA MET A 1 18.37 7.52 20.45
C MET A 1 17.69 8.43 21.45
N LYS A 2 17.34 9.66 21.06
CA LYS A 2 16.63 10.58 21.96
C LYS A 2 15.13 10.31 21.89
N THR A 3 14.54 10.00 23.04
CA THR A 3 13.10 9.79 23.19
C THR A 3 12.38 11.13 23.11
N LEU A 4 11.30 11.19 22.34
CA LEU A 4 10.38 12.33 22.34
C LEU A 4 9.33 12.09 23.44
N GLU A 5 9.45 12.84 24.54
CA GLU A 5 8.55 12.73 25.70
C GLU A 5 7.41 13.75 25.65
N ASN A 6 6.29 13.43 26.29
CA ASN A 6 5.09 14.29 26.36
C ASN A 6 4.42 14.50 24.99
N TYR A 7 4.59 13.53 24.09
CA TYR A 7 3.90 13.51 22.81
C TYR A 7 3.19 12.18 22.63
N THR A 8 1.93 12.22 22.22
CA THR A 8 1.14 11.03 21.93
C THR A 8 0.71 11.03 20.46
N LEU A 9 1.12 9.99 19.75
CA LEU A 9 0.76 9.77 18.36
C LEU A 9 -0.55 8.98 18.26
N LEU A 10 -1.58 9.61 17.71
CA LEU A 10 -2.91 9.02 17.51
C LEU A 10 -2.92 8.19 16.22
N TYR A 11 -3.11 6.87 16.32
CA TYR A 11 -3.00 5.97 15.16
C TYR A 11 -4.27 5.14 14.91
N ASP A 12 -4.49 4.78 13.64
CA ASP A 12 -5.53 3.84 13.22
C ASP A 12 -5.16 2.42 13.66
N ASP A 13 -5.87 1.88 14.65
CA ASP A 13 -5.64 0.56 15.22
C ASP A 13 -6.15 -0.59 14.34
N ASP A 14 -7.02 -0.32 13.38
CA ASP A 14 -7.40 -1.30 12.37
C ASP A 14 -6.41 -1.35 11.21
N CYS A 15 -5.57 -0.33 11.01
CA CYS A 15 -4.58 -0.31 9.95
C CYS A 15 -3.29 -1.02 10.38
N PRO A 16 -2.92 -2.19 9.82
CA PRO A 16 -1.72 -2.89 10.23
C PRO A 16 -0.45 -2.10 9.91
N LEU A 17 -0.44 -1.30 8.83
CA LEU A 17 0.67 -0.39 8.53
C LEU A 17 0.88 0.59 9.68
N CYS A 18 -0.20 1.26 10.12
CA CYS A 18 -0.18 2.20 11.25
C CYS A 18 0.32 1.54 12.52
N ASN A 19 -0.16 0.33 12.82
CA ASN A 19 0.31 -0.42 13.96
C ASN A 19 1.80 -0.73 13.91
N VAL A 20 2.31 -1.21 12.77
CA VAL A 20 3.71 -1.64 12.64
C VAL A 20 4.66 -0.46 12.85
N TYR A 21 4.50 0.65 12.12
CA TYR A 21 5.48 1.74 12.23
C TYR A 21 5.39 2.46 13.58
N THR A 22 4.19 2.65 14.14
CA THR A 22 4.05 3.30 15.45
C THR A 22 4.55 2.40 16.59
N SER A 23 4.41 1.07 16.47
CA SER A 23 5.09 0.13 17.37
C SER A 23 6.61 0.24 17.26
N GLY A 24 7.12 0.42 16.03
CA GLY A 24 8.53 0.61 15.76
C GLY A 24 9.11 1.83 16.51
N PHE A 25 8.37 2.94 16.58
CA PHE A 25 8.80 4.13 17.32
C PHE A 25 8.94 3.89 18.83
N ILE A 26 8.06 3.08 19.42
CA ILE A 26 8.17 2.69 20.84
C ILE A 26 9.37 1.75 21.04
N LYS A 27 9.48 0.69 20.23
CA LYS A 27 10.56 -0.31 20.34
C LYS A 27 11.95 0.30 20.14
N SER A 28 12.06 1.29 19.27
CA SER A 28 13.30 2.02 19.01
C SER A 28 13.57 3.18 19.98
N ARG A 29 12.68 3.42 20.97
CA ARG A 29 12.76 4.54 21.92
C ARG A 29 12.77 5.92 21.23
N MET A 30 12.14 6.05 20.07
CA MET A 30 11.84 7.36 19.47
C MET A 30 10.68 8.05 20.17
N LEU A 31 9.72 7.27 20.66
CA LEU A 31 8.59 7.70 21.50
C LEU A 31 8.67 6.98 22.86
N ASP A 32 8.18 7.62 23.90
CA ASP A 32 8.06 7.02 25.23
C ASP A 32 6.98 5.91 25.26
N GLY A 33 6.87 5.16 26.37
CA GLY A 33 5.92 4.04 26.48
C GLY A 33 4.44 4.43 26.30
N ASN A 34 4.09 5.69 26.56
CA ASN A 34 2.76 6.26 26.37
C ASN A 34 2.65 7.07 25.06
N GLY A 35 3.68 7.01 24.22
CA GLY A 35 3.82 7.88 23.06
C GLY A 35 2.93 7.52 21.87
N ARG A 36 2.06 6.52 22.00
CA ARG A 36 1.05 6.19 20.99
C ARG A 36 -0.29 5.82 21.63
N LYS A 37 -1.38 6.21 20.99
CA LYS A 37 -2.75 5.92 21.44
C LYS A 37 -3.64 5.56 20.23
N PRO A 38 -4.47 4.50 20.31
CA PRO A 38 -5.48 4.23 19.29
C PRO A 38 -6.40 5.44 19.10
N PHE A 39 -6.63 5.83 17.85
CA PHE A 39 -7.51 6.95 17.50
C PHE A 39 -8.92 6.79 18.08
N LYS A 40 -9.42 5.56 18.14
CA LYS A 40 -10.74 5.25 18.69
C LYS A 40 -10.87 5.44 20.20
N LYS A 41 -9.74 5.53 20.91
CA LYS A 41 -9.67 5.73 22.36
C LYS A 41 -9.43 7.19 22.75
N ILE A 42 -9.64 8.13 21.83
CA ILE A 42 -9.58 9.57 22.09
C ILE A 42 -10.67 9.96 23.10
N THR A 43 -10.30 10.70 24.15
CA THR A 43 -11.24 11.20 25.17
C THR A 43 -12.06 12.39 24.66
N ASN A 44 -13.14 12.74 25.36
CA ASN A 44 -13.93 13.92 24.99
C ASN A 44 -13.12 15.22 25.10
N ASP A 45 -12.19 15.32 26.04
CA ASP A 45 -11.31 16.48 26.16
C ASP A 45 -10.34 16.60 24.99
N GLU A 46 -9.79 15.47 24.53
CA GLU A 46 -8.90 15.43 23.36
C GLU A 46 -9.62 15.85 22.07
N LYS A 47 -10.93 15.59 21.95
CA LYS A 47 -11.74 16.04 20.80
C LYS A 47 -11.86 17.56 20.70
N ILE A 48 -11.59 18.31 21.76
CA ILE A 48 -11.67 19.78 21.76
C ILE A 48 -10.56 20.39 20.91
N TYR A 49 -9.37 19.80 20.94
CA TYR A 49 -8.17 20.34 20.27
C TYR A 49 -7.64 19.46 19.14
N VAL A 50 -8.08 18.20 19.02
CA VAL A 50 -7.79 17.35 17.88
C VAL A 50 -8.87 17.54 16.82
N ASP A 51 -8.49 18.07 15.66
CA ASP A 51 -9.31 17.99 14.45
C ASP A 51 -9.49 16.52 14.04
N ILE A 52 -10.63 15.94 14.41
CA ILE A 52 -11.00 14.55 14.17
C ILE A 52 -11.05 14.25 12.67
N LYS A 53 -11.60 15.16 11.86
CA LYS A 53 -11.74 14.97 10.41
C LYS A 53 -10.38 14.97 9.72
N ARG A 54 -9.46 15.82 10.18
CA ARG A 54 -8.09 15.82 9.68
C ARG A 54 -7.32 14.59 10.14
N ALA A 55 -7.49 14.19 11.40
CA ALA A 55 -6.78 13.07 12.02
C ALA A 55 -7.11 11.70 11.38
N THR A 56 -8.25 11.55 10.70
CA THR A 56 -8.55 10.35 9.91
C THR A 56 -7.68 10.25 8.65
N ASN A 57 -7.25 11.38 8.08
CA ASN A 57 -6.43 11.42 6.85
C ASN A 57 -4.94 11.64 7.14
N GLU A 58 -4.62 12.32 8.23
CA GLU A 58 -3.26 12.69 8.61
C GLU A 58 -3.00 12.27 10.05
N ILE A 59 -1.92 11.54 10.29
CA ILE A 59 -1.61 11.06 11.64
C ILE A 59 -1.34 12.26 12.57
N ALA A 60 -2.05 12.29 13.70
CA ALA A 60 -1.97 13.39 14.66
C ALA A 60 -0.96 13.06 15.77
N LEU A 61 0.00 13.96 15.99
CA LEU A 61 0.93 13.93 17.10
C LEU A 61 0.55 15.05 18.06
N VAL A 62 0.04 14.67 19.23
CA VAL A 62 -0.46 15.57 20.26
C VAL A 62 0.65 15.86 21.26
N ASP A 63 0.95 17.13 21.51
CA ASP A 63 1.72 17.56 22.67
C ASP A 63 0.82 17.55 23.91
N THR A 64 1.12 16.66 24.86
CA THR A 64 0.27 16.44 26.05
C THR A 64 0.36 17.57 27.07
N LYS A 65 1.34 18.48 26.95
CA LYS A 65 1.50 19.64 27.83
C LYS A 65 0.84 20.89 27.24
N SER A 66 1.03 21.13 25.94
CA SER A 66 0.56 22.36 25.29
C SER A 66 -0.76 22.21 24.53
N HIS A 67 -1.28 20.99 24.40
CA HIS A 67 -2.45 20.63 23.58
C HIS A 67 -2.30 21.03 22.10
N LYS A 68 -1.07 21.28 21.63
CA LYS A 68 -0.79 21.53 20.22
C LYS A 68 -0.75 20.21 19.46
N VAL A 69 -1.39 20.18 18.31
CA VAL A 69 -1.44 19.00 17.45
C VAL A 69 -0.67 19.25 16.16
N ILE A 70 0.28 18.36 15.87
CA ILE A 70 1.02 18.30 14.62
C ILE A 70 0.37 17.20 13.77
N TYR A 71 0.29 17.37 12.46
CA TYR A 71 -0.39 16.43 11.58
C TYR A 71 0.50 15.93 10.44
N GLY A 72 0.23 14.71 10.00
CA GLY A 72 0.71 14.17 8.73
C GLY A 72 2.21 13.94 8.71
N ILE A 73 2.87 14.42 7.66
CA ILE A 73 4.32 14.27 7.51
C ILE A 73 5.10 15.04 8.58
N ASP A 74 4.57 16.16 9.07
CA ASP A 74 5.22 16.95 10.12
C ASP A 74 5.28 16.18 11.44
N SER A 75 4.27 15.37 11.74
CA SER A 75 4.25 14.45 12.89
C SER A 75 5.41 13.46 12.82
N LEU A 76 5.59 12.82 11.65
CA LEU A 76 6.65 11.83 11.44
C LEU A 76 8.03 12.47 11.46
N LEU A 77 8.20 13.64 10.82
CA LEU A 77 9.44 14.40 10.84
C LEU A 77 9.81 14.85 12.25
N LYS A 78 8.84 15.20 13.10
CA LYS A 78 9.09 15.56 14.50
C LYS A 78 9.58 14.36 15.33
N VAL A 79 8.91 13.21 15.21
CA VAL A 79 9.28 11.98 15.94
C VAL A 79 10.67 11.49 15.51
N ILE A 80 10.87 11.32 14.20
CA ILE A 80 12.14 10.82 13.66
C ILE A 80 13.24 11.87 13.87
N GLY A 81 12.92 13.15 13.69
CA GLY A 81 13.81 14.29 13.87
C GLY A 81 14.38 14.44 15.27
N ASN A 82 13.59 14.15 16.29
CA ASN A 82 14.06 14.18 17.68
C ASN A 82 15.22 13.20 17.90
N SER A 83 15.12 11.99 17.32
CA SER A 83 16.18 10.99 17.37
C SER A 83 17.29 11.25 16.35
N PHE A 84 16.97 11.78 15.18
CA PHE A 84 17.88 12.02 14.07
C PHE A 84 17.69 13.43 13.48
N PRO A 85 18.31 14.48 14.08
CA PRO A 85 18.08 15.87 13.69
C PRO A 85 18.41 16.19 12.23
N PHE A 86 19.35 15.44 11.64
CA PHE A 86 19.68 15.55 10.23
C PHE A 86 18.48 15.21 9.32
N ILE A 87 17.69 14.19 9.66
CA ILE A 87 16.50 13.79 8.88
C ILE A 87 15.46 14.89 8.90
N GLU A 88 15.24 15.56 10.04
CA GLU A 88 14.31 16.69 10.12
C GLU A 88 14.78 17.86 9.26
N ARG A 89 16.07 18.19 9.31
CA ARG A 89 16.65 19.27 8.52
C ARG A 89 16.50 19.02 7.01
N VAL A 90 16.85 17.82 6.56
CA VAL A 90 16.72 17.41 5.15
C VAL A 90 15.24 17.34 4.76
N GLY A 91 14.39 16.74 5.59
CA GLY A 91 12.97 16.60 5.34
C GLY A 91 12.21 17.93 5.27
N LYS A 92 12.71 18.98 5.93
CA LYS A 92 12.16 20.35 5.87
C LYS A 92 12.72 21.20 4.73
N PHE A 93 13.71 20.73 3.98
CA PHE A 93 14.17 21.42 2.78
C PHE A 93 13.05 21.46 1.72
N LYS A 94 12.69 22.65 1.21
CA LYS A 94 11.43 22.87 0.47
C LYS A 94 11.12 21.84 -0.65
N PRO A 95 12.06 21.50 -1.56
CA PRO A 95 11.81 20.48 -2.59
C PRO A 95 11.54 19.09 -2.00
N ILE A 96 12.31 18.68 -1.00
CA ILE A 96 12.17 17.38 -0.33
C ILE A 96 10.85 17.35 0.44
N TYR A 97 10.55 18.40 1.21
CA TYR A 97 9.30 18.53 1.96
C TYR A 97 8.07 18.43 1.05
N PHE A 98 8.11 19.11 -0.11
CA PHE A 98 7.03 19.03 -1.10
C PHE A 98 6.82 17.58 -1.57
N PHE A 99 7.90 16.88 -1.91
CA PHE A 99 7.82 15.48 -2.33
C PHE A 99 7.31 14.57 -1.20
N LEU A 100 7.86 14.70 0.01
CA LEU A 100 7.44 13.92 1.18
C LEU A 100 5.97 14.13 1.51
N LYS A 101 5.45 15.36 1.39
CA LYS A 101 4.04 15.65 1.60
C LYS A 101 3.15 14.94 0.56
N LYS A 102 3.55 14.94 -0.71
CA LYS A 102 2.82 14.23 -1.78
C LYS A 102 2.86 12.72 -1.59
N LEU A 103 4.03 12.17 -1.25
CA LEU A 103 4.21 10.75 -0.94
C LEU A 103 3.38 10.34 0.27
N TYR A 104 3.36 11.17 1.31
CA TYR A 104 2.55 10.96 2.50
C TYR A 104 1.07 10.86 2.15
N SER A 105 0.53 11.84 1.40
CA SER A 105 -0.86 11.79 0.96
C SER A 105 -1.15 10.59 0.07
N PHE A 106 -0.23 10.24 -0.85
CA PHE A 106 -0.35 9.07 -1.71
C PHE A 106 -0.51 7.78 -0.92
N ILE A 107 0.29 7.57 0.13
CA ILE A 107 0.17 6.39 1.00
C ILE A 107 -1.09 6.49 1.86
N SER A 108 -1.34 7.64 2.50
CA SER A 108 -2.43 7.77 3.48
C SER A 108 -3.81 7.53 2.85
N TYR A 109 -4.11 8.12 1.69
CA TYR A 109 -5.38 7.93 0.99
C TYR A 109 -5.56 6.52 0.41
N ASN A 110 -4.47 5.78 0.22
CA ASN A 110 -4.50 4.40 -0.28
C ASN A 110 -4.26 3.36 0.81
N ARG A 111 -4.06 3.72 2.09
CA ARG A 111 -3.63 2.79 3.14
C ARG A 111 -4.54 1.59 3.33
N LYS A 112 -5.88 1.77 3.21
CA LYS A 112 -6.87 0.68 3.31
C LYS A 112 -6.94 -0.19 2.05
N VAL A 113 -6.39 0.27 0.94
CA VAL A 113 -6.17 -0.55 -0.27
C VAL A 113 -4.82 -1.25 -0.24
N ILE A 114 -3.79 -0.63 0.33
CA ILE A 114 -2.46 -1.23 0.48
C ILE A 114 -2.53 -2.35 1.53
N ILE A 115 -3.09 -2.05 2.70
CA ILE A 115 -3.29 -3.02 3.78
C ILE A 115 -4.74 -2.96 4.27
N PRO A 116 -5.65 -3.75 3.66
CA PRO A 116 -7.05 -3.81 4.07
C PRO A 116 -7.18 -4.53 5.40
N SER A 117 -8.13 -4.05 6.19
CA SER A 117 -8.55 -4.60 7.47
C SER A 117 -10.03 -4.92 7.44
N GLU A 118 -10.49 -5.79 8.34
CA GLU A 118 -11.92 -5.98 8.55
C GLU A 118 -12.54 -4.67 9.05
N ILE A 119 -13.73 -4.35 8.54
CA ILE A 119 -14.51 -3.21 9.02
C ILE A 119 -15.30 -3.70 10.23
N LYS A 120 -15.06 -3.10 11.39
CA LYS A 120 -15.83 -3.37 12.61
C LYS A 120 -17.00 -2.38 12.66
N GLU A 121 -18.20 -2.85 12.37
CA GLU A 121 -19.42 -2.03 12.23
C GLU A 121 -19.96 -1.45 13.56
N ASN A 122 -19.37 -1.78 14.72
CA ASN A 122 -19.92 -1.50 16.06
C ASN A 122 -19.14 -0.46 16.90
N GLU A 123 -18.31 0.39 16.30
CA GLU A 123 -17.46 1.33 17.05
C GLU A 123 -17.82 2.80 16.77
N SER A 124 -17.86 3.63 17.82
CA SER A 124 -18.39 5.01 17.77
C SER A 124 -17.49 6.03 17.06
N LEU A 125 -16.26 5.65 16.70
CA LEU A 125 -15.29 6.48 16.00
C LEU A 125 -14.54 5.64 14.97
N GLU A 126 -14.83 5.88 13.69
CA GLU A 126 -14.18 5.17 12.59
C GLU A 126 -12.97 5.96 12.07
N CYS A 127 -11.79 5.31 11.98
CA CYS A 127 -10.58 5.90 11.39
C CYS A 127 -10.47 5.57 9.89
N ILE A 128 -11.52 5.86 9.13
CA ILE A 128 -11.56 5.60 7.69
C ILE A 128 -11.09 6.86 6.95
N PRO A 129 -10.05 6.75 6.09
CA PRO A 129 -9.62 7.90 5.30
C PRO A 129 -10.69 8.27 4.28
N ASP A 130 -10.76 9.56 3.94
CA ASP A 130 -11.65 10.04 2.90
C ASP A 130 -11.27 9.42 1.56
N PHE A 131 -12.28 9.02 0.78
CA PHE A 131 -12.03 8.51 -0.56
C PHE A 131 -11.56 9.65 -1.47
N ASN A 132 -10.30 9.58 -1.90
CA ASN A 132 -9.73 10.56 -2.81
C ASN A 132 -9.43 9.93 -4.17
N ILE A 133 -10.29 10.24 -5.15
CA ILE A 133 -10.18 9.69 -6.51
C ILE A 133 -8.85 10.04 -7.19
N LYS A 134 -8.31 11.25 -6.97
CA LYS A 134 -7.06 11.69 -7.60
C LYS A 134 -5.89 10.81 -7.15
N TYR A 135 -5.74 10.61 -5.84
CA TYR A 135 -4.68 9.74 -5.30
C TYR A 135 -4.91 8.26 -5.61
N ARG A 136 -6.16 7.84 -5.79
CA ARG A 136 -6.46 6.47 -6.18
C ARG A 136 -6.08 6.18 -7.63
N VAL A 137 -6.43 7.06 -8.56
CA VAL A 137 -6.02 6.95 -9.97
C VAL A 137 -4.49 7.03 -10.07
N LEU A 138 -3.85 7.95 -9.34
CA LEU A 138 -2.39 8.03 -9.30
C LEU A 138 -1.76 6.71 -8.82
N TYR A 139 -2.34 6.07 -7.80
CA TYR A 139 -1.89 4.76 -7.30
C TYR A 139 -2.02 3.65 -8.35
N ILE A 140 -3.15 3.61 -9.06
CA ILE A 140 -3.38 2.62 -10.12
C ILE A 140 -2.39 2.81 -11.27
N VAL A 141 -2.22 4.06 -11.75
CA VAL A 141 -1.28 4.37 -12.83
C VAL A 141 0.15 4.03 -12.42
N PHE A 142 0.58 4.44 -11.23
CA PHE A 142 1.90 4.07 -10.68
C PHE A 142 2.09 2.55 -10.66
N SER A 143 1.07 1.82 -10.20
CA SER A 143 1.11 0.36 -10.14
C SER A 143 1.28 -0.26 -11.52
N ILE A 144 0.51 0.19 -12.52
CA ILE A 144 0.60 -0.31 -13.90
C ILE A 144 2.01 -0.13 -14.46
N LEU A 145 2.59 1.07 -14.31
CA LEU A 145 3.93 1.38 -14.82
C LEU A 145 5.01 0.50 -14.16
N MET A 146 4.93 0.33 -12.84
CA MET A 146 5.86 -0.51 -12.08
C MET A 146 5.74 -1.99 -12.43
N ILE A 147 4.51 -2.50 -12.54
CA ILE A 147 4.24 -3.90 -12.90
C ILE A 147 4.74 -4.19 -14.31
N ALA A 148 4.44 -3.31 -15.28
CA ALA A 148 4.90 -3.48 -16.65
C ALA A 148 6.44 -3.50 -16.73
N TYR A 149 7.11 -2.66 -15.95
CA TYR A 149 8.57 -2.65 -15.88
C TYR A 149 9.13 -3.95 -15.29
N VAL A 150 8.57 -4.43 -14.16
CA VAL A 150 9.02 -5.67 -13.52
C VAL A 150 8.73 -6.90 -14.37
N LEU A 151 7.60 -6.93 -15.10
CA LEU A 151 7.30 -8.02 -16.02
C LEU A 151 8.25 -8.04 -17.22
N LEU A 152 8.63 -6.87 -17.74
CA LEU A 152 9.63 -6.75 -18.80
C LEU A 152 11.01 -7.26 -18.35
N THR A 153 11.44 -6.95 -17.13
CA THR A 153 12.72 -7.48 -16.62
C THR A 153 12.62 -8.99 -16.35
N PHE A 154 11.49 -9.45 -15.84
CA PHE A 154 11.25 -10.87 -15.57
C PHE A 154 11.21 -11.73 -16.83
N SER A 155 10.62 -11.25 -17.94
CA SER A 155 10.56 -12.02 -19.18
C SER A 155 11.93 -12.38 -19.74
N ASN A 156 12.97 -11.56 -19.46
CA ASN A 156 14.33 -11.84 -19.88
C ASN A 156 14.95 -13.06 -19.16
N LEU A 157 14.36 -13.49 -18.04
CA LEU A 157 14.79 -14.68 -17.30
C LEU A 157 14.21 -15.99 -17.86
N ILE A 158 13.30 -15.91 -18.84
CA ILE A 158 12.63 -17.06 -19.42
C ILE A 158 12.85 -17.02 -20.94
N PRO A 159 14.00 -17.49 -21.45
CA PRO A 159 14.34 -17.44 -22.87
C PRO A 159 13.37 -18.20 -23.78
N SER A 160 12.59 -19.14 -23.23
CA SER A 160 11.56 -19.86 -23.98
C SER A 160 10.34 -18.99 -24.33
N LEU A 161 10.17 -17.80 -23.73
CA LEU A 161 9.10 -16.87 -24.06
C LEU A 161 9.51 -15.86 -25.15
N PRO A 162 8.58 -15.43 -26.00
CA PRO A 162 8.83 -14.37 -26.96
C PRO A 162 9.29 -13.07 -26.31
N ILE A 163 10.26 -12.42 -26.95
CA ILE A 163 10.89 -11.17 -26.48
C ILE A 163 9.81 -10.15 -26.10
N ALA A 164 9.88 -9.68 -24.87
CA ALA A 164 8.96 -8.69 -24.35
C ALA A 164 9.33 -7.28 -24.79
N ASN A 165 8.31 -6.44 -24.88
CA ASN A 165 8.48 -5.01 -24.94
C ASN A 165 7.58 -4.33 -23.91
N TYR A 166 7.97 -3.13 -23.50
CA TYR A 166 7.26 -2.40 -22.45
C TYR A 166 5.78 -2.14 -22.80
N GLN A 167 5.47 -1.90 -24.08
CA GLN A 167 4.11 -1.66 -24.55
C GLN A 167 3.22 -2.89 -24.37
N ARG A 168 3.73 -4.09 -24.67
CA ARG A 168 3.02 -5.36 -24.44
C ARG A 168 2.67 -5.53 -22.97
N GLU A 169 3.64 -5.33 -22.07
CA GLU A 169 3.42 -5.51 -20.63
C GLU A 169 2.46 -4.44 -20.04
N LEU A 170 2.48 -3.21 -20.58
CA LEU A 170 1.49 -2.19 -20.27
C LEU A 170 0.08 -2.61 -20.71
N ILE A 171 -0.08 -3.08 -21.95
CA ILE A 171 -1.37 -3.51 -22.49
C ILE A 171 -1.91 -4.69 -21.68
N ILE A 172 -1.07 -5.68 -21.35
CA ILE A 172 -1.46 -6.82 -20.52
C ILE A 172 -1.93 -6.33 -19.14
N THR A 173 -1.17 -5.44 -18.50
CA THR A 173 -1.52 -4.98 -17.15
C THR A 173 -2.80 -4.12 -17.15
N ALA A 174 -2.97 -3.23 -18.14
CA ALA A 174 -4.15 -2.39 -18.25
C ALA A 174 -5.40 -3.20 -18.65
N SER A 175 -5.28 -4.13 -19.59
CA SER A 175 -6.41 -4.96 -20.02
C SER A 175 -6.82 -5.99 -18.97
N GLN A 176 -5.94 -6.43 -18.07
CA GLN A 176 -6.33 -7.19 -16.88
C GLN A 176 -7.33 -6.41 -16.01
N ILE A 177 -7.10 -5.11 -15.81
CA ILE A 177 -8.03 -4.26 -15.04
C ILE A 177 -9.37 -4.18 -15.76
N VAL A 178 -9.36 -3.93 -17.07
CA VAL A 178 -10.57 -3.87 -17.89
C VAL A 178 -11.34 -5.19 -17.83
N PHE A 179 -10.66 -6.32 -18.02
CA PHE A 179 -11.26 -7.65 -17.96
C PHE A 179 -11.94 -7.91 -16.62
N GLN A 180 -11.28 -7.55 -15.52
CA GLN A 180 -11.84 -7.67 -14.17
C GLN A 180 -13.08 -6.78 -13.94
N MET A 181 -13.10 -5.57 -14.50
CA MET A 181 -14.24 -4.67 -14.37
C MET A 181 -15.50 -5.17 -15.09
N LEU A 182 -15.36 -5.99 -16.15
CA LEU A 182 -16.51 -6.59 -16.86
C LEU A 182 -17.37 -7.48 -15.94
N PHE A 183 -16.76 -8.06 -14.91
CA PHE A 183 -17.44 -8.89 -13.92
C PHE A 183 -18.10 -8.07 -12.78
N LEU A 184 -17.93 -6.74 -12.79
CA LEU A 184 -18.41 -5.84 -11.74
C LEU A 184 -19.31 -4.72 -12.27
N LEU A 185 -19.82 -4.83 -13.50
CA LEU A 185 -20.60 -3.76 -14.16
C LEU A 185 -21.84 -3.29 -13.39
N LYS A 186 -22.40 -4.14 -12.51
CA LYS A 186 -23.60 -3.82 -11.68
C LYS A 186 -23.25 -3.24 -10.31
N ILE A 187 -21.97 -3.05 -10.00
CA ILE A 187 -21.47 -2.54 -8.72
C ILE A 187 -21.19 -1.04 -8.84
N ASP A 188 -21.29 -0.29 -7.74
CA ASP A 188 -21.03 1.15 -7.74
C ASP A 188 -19.55 1.46 -8.06
N SER A 189 -19.31 2.61 -8.68
CA SER A 189 -17.97 2.99 -9.15
C SER A 189 -16.94 3.09 -8.02
N LYS A 190 -17.34 3.51 -6.80
CA LYS A 190 -16.42 3.63 -5.66
C LYS A 190 -15.92 2.25 -5.23
N THR A 191 -16.81 1.26 -5.16
CA THR A 191 -16.46 -0.13 -4.86
C THR A 191 -15.60 -0.74 -5.96
N ILE A 192 -15.92 -0.51 -7.24
CA ILE A 192 -15.08 -0.96 -8.36
C ILE A 192 -13.66 -0.38 -8.26
N ILE A 193 -13.53 0.92 -8.01
CA ILE A 193 -12.24 1.59 -7.90
C ILE A 193 -11.46 1.13 -6.65
N ASN A 194 -12.16 0.79 -5.56
CA ASN A 194 -11.56 0.14 -4.38
C ASN A 194 -11.05 -1.27 -4.69
N TYR A 195 -11.81 -2.03 -5.46
CA TYR A 195 -11.41 -3.35 -5.90
C TYR A 195 -10.20 -3.29 -6.83
N VAL A 196 -10.20 -2.41 -7.84
CA VAL A 196 -9.07 -2.22 -8.76
C VAL A 196 -7.82 -1.82 -7.98
N GLY A 197 -7.95 -0.92 -6.99
CA GLY A 197 -6.84 -0.60 -6.09
C GLY A 197 -6.28 -1.85 -5.40
N ASN A 198 -7.14 -2.71 -4.84
CA ASN A 198 -6.71 -3.94 -4.16
C ASN A 198 -6.05 -4.93 -5.12
N LEU A 199 -6.61 -5.09 -6.33
CA LEU A 199 -6.02 -5.88 -7.41
C LEU A 199 -4.60 -5.39 -7.75
N MET A 200 -4.41 -4.07 -7.82
CA MET A 200 -3.10 -3.48 -8.07
C MET A 200 -2.13 -3.71 -6.91
N THR A 201 -2.59 -3.60 -5.66
CA THR A 201 -1.77 -3.92 -4.49
C THR A 201 -1.27 -5.35 -4.53
N VAL A 202 -2.14 -6.33 -4.83
CA VAL A 202 -1.74 -7.74 -4.94
C VAL A 202 -0.67 -7.91 -6.03
N SER A 203 -0.88 -7.26 -7.18
CA SER A 203 0.05 -7.29 -8.30
C SER A 203 1.41 -6.67 -7.94
N LEU A 204 1.43 -5.58 -7.16
CA LEU A 204 2.65 -4.98 -6.64
C LEU A 204 3.37 -5.87 -5.62
N ILE A 205 2.64 -6.57 -4.74
CA ILE A 205 3.23 -7.57 -3.83
C ILE A 205 3.92 -8.68 -4.65
N GLY A 206 3.25 -9.15 -5.71
CA GLY A 206 3.85 -10.07 -6.67
C GLY A 206 5.13 -9.54 -7.30
N CYS A 207 5.13 -8.26 -7.72
CA CYS A 207 6.31 -7.61 -8.28
C CYS A 207 7.47 -7.52 -7.29
N LEU A 208 7.22 -7.35 -5.99
CA LEU A 208 8.28 -7.40 -4.98
C LEU A 208 8.93 -8.80 -4.92
N GLY A 209 8.13 -9.86 -4.98
CA GLY A 209 8.64 -11.24 -5.05
C GLY A 209 9.43 -11.51 -6.34
N ILE A 210 8.92 -11.05 -7.48
CA ILE A 210 9.61 -11.18 -8.78
C ILE A 210 10.92 -10.38 -8.79
N LEU A 211 10.94 -9.16 -8.24
CA LEU A 211 12.15 -8.34 -8.18
C LEU A 211 13.24 -9.01 -7.34
N GLN A 212 12.88 -9.65 -6.23
CA GLN A 212 13.82 -10.44 -5.44
C GLN A 212 14.41 -11.60 -6.25
N LEU A 213 13.59 -12.27 -7.06
CA LEU A 213 14.03 -13.35 -7.95
C LEU A 213 14.97 -12.83 -9.05
N VAL A 214 14.65 -11.68 -9.66
CA VAL A 214 15.51 -11.03 -10.66
C VAL A 214 16.86 -10.65 -10.06
N LEU A 215 16.87 -9.99 -8.89
CA LEU A 215 18.11 -9.61 -8.20
C LEU A 215 18.94 -10.84 -7.80
N LEU A 216 18.30 -11.93 -7.39
CA LEU A 216 19.00 -13.17 -7.08
C LEU A 216 19.61 -13.80 -8.34
N ASN A 217 18.91 -13.75 -9.46
CA ASN A 217 19.40 -14.28 -10.74
C ASN A 217 20.70 -13.59 -11.19
N GLU A 218 20.83 -12.28 -10.98
CA GLU A 218 22.06 -11.53 -11.28
C GLU A 218 23.29 -12.00 -10.48
N VAL A 219 23.08 -12.64 -9.32
CA VAL A 219 24.17 -13.10 -8.45
C VAL A 219 24.56 -14.55 -8.72
N ILE A 220 23.58 -15.44 -8.92
CA ILE A 220 23.81 -16.90 -8.96
C ILE A 220 23.38 -17.59 -10.25
N ASN A 221 22.84 -16.87 -11.24
CA ASN A 221 22.34 -17.38 -12.52
C ASN A 221 21.41 -18.62 -12.35
N ILE A 222 20.15 -18.35 -12.07
CA ILE A 222 19.16 -19.37 -11.70
C ILE A 222 18.67 -20.11 -12.96
N PRO A 223 18.66 -21.45 -12.96
CA PRO A 223 18.05 -22.23 -14.03
C PRO A 223 16.60 -21.84 -14.30
N GLU A 224 16.21 -21.75 -15.57
CA GLU A 224 14.88 -21.32 -16.01
C GLU A 224 13.74 -22.09 -15.30
N ILE A 225 13.89 -23.40 -15.11
CA ILE A 225 12.89 -24.23 -14.40
C ILE A 225 12.65 -23.74 -12.96
N ILE A 226 13.69 -23.30 -12.25
CA ILE A 226 13.58 -22.77 -10.89
C ILE A 226 12.93 -21.38 -10.90
N VAL A 227 13.22 -20.56 -11.91
CA VAL A 227 12.55 -19.26 -12.12
C VAL A 227 11.05 -19.47 -12.31
N VAL A 228 10.64 -20.42 -13.16
CA VAL A 228 9.24 -20.76 -13.42
C VAL A 228 8.55 -21.29 -12.15
N ILE A 229 9.18 -22.21 -11.41
CA ILE A 229 8.63 -22.75 -10.15
C ILE A 229 8.44 -21.61 -9.12
N SER A 230 9.42 -20.72 -9.00
CA SER A 230 9.37 -19.59 -8.09
C SER A 230 8.27 -18.60 -8.48
N PHE A 231 8.12 -18.32 -9.77
CA PHE A 231 7.01 -17.52 -10.29
C PHE A 231 5.65 -18.15 -9.97
N MET A 232 5.48 -19.45 -10.14
CA MET A 232 4.24 -20.16 -9.77
C MET A 232 3.95 -20.07 -8.26
N GLY A 233 4.98 -20.14 -7.42
CA GLY A 233 4.86 -19.90 -5.97
C GLY A 233 4.37 -18.48 -5.66
N ILE A 234 4.95 -17.47 -6.31
CA ILE A 234 4.54 -16.06 -6.16
C ILE A 234 3.09 -15.87 -6.61
N VAL A 235 2.71 -16.38 -7.78
CA VAL A 235 1.33 -16.33 -8.31
C VAL A 235 0.34 -17.00 -7.37
N SER A 236 0.73 -18.13 -6.75
CA SER A 236 -0.11 -18.82 -5.77
C SER A 236 -0.36 -17.98 -4.51
N LEU A 237 0.69 -17.36 -3.96
CA LEU A 237 0.55 -16.43 -2.82
C LEU A 237 -0.33 -15.23 -3.17
N MET A 238 -0.15 -14.66 -4.38
CA MET A 238 -0.99 -13.59 -4.89
C MET A 238 -2.45 -14.01 -4.99
N PHE A 239 -2.75 -15.22 -5.46
CA PHE A 239 -4.10 -15.74 -5.56
C PHE A 239 -4.79 -15.82 -4.19
N PHE A 240 -4.10 -16.37 -3.18
CA PHE A 240 -4.66 -16.45 -1.83
C PHE A 240 -4.89 -15.07 -1.21
N GLU A 241 -3.97 -14.13 -1.42
CA GLU A 241 -4.12 -12.75 -0.95
C GLU A 241 -5.25 -12.01 -1.69
N HIS A 242 -5.40 -12.22 -3.00
CA HIS A 242 -6.52 -11.67 -3.77
C HIS A 242 -7.85 -12.23 -3.27
N LYS A 243 -7.96 -13.54 -3.05
CA LYS A 243 -9.15 -14.18 -2.49
C LYS A 243 -9.50 -13.63 -1.10
N ARG A 244 -8.50 -13.45 -0.23
CA ARG A 244 -8.68 -12.82 1.09
C ARG A 244 -9.26 -11.40 0.95
N ARG A 245 -8.71 -10.60 0.03
CA ARG A 245 -9.16 -9.22 -0.20
C ARG A 245 -10.55 -9.12 -0.81
N VAL A 246 -10.88 -9.99 -1.76
CA VAL A 246 -12.23 -10.09 -2.34
C VAL A 246 -13.27 -10.38 -1.24
N LYS A 247 -12.95 -11.31 -0.32
CA LYS A 247 -13.79 -11.59 0.85
C LYS A 247 -13.95 -10.37 1.76
N LEU A 248 -12.86 -9.65 2.07
CA LEU A 248 -12.91 -8.42 2.88
C LEU A 248 -13.75 -7.32 2.23
N LEU A 249 -13.75 -7.23 0.91
CA LEU A 249 -14.56 -6.28 0.15
C LEU A 249 -16.02 -6.73 -0.02
N LYS A 250 -16.41 -7.88 0.54
CA LYS A 250 -17.74 -8.50 0.36
C LYS A 250 -18.10 -8.69 -1.13
N LEU A 251 -17.10 -8.96 -1.98
CA LEU A 251 -17.26 -9.17 -3.42
C LEU A 251 -17.31 -10.68 -3.78
N PRO A 252 -17.83 -11.05 -4.96
CA PRO A 252 -17.93 -12.45 -5.36
C PRO A 252 -16.56 -13.14 -5.50
N ASN A 253 -16.42 -14.31 -4.88
CA ASN A 253 -15.16 -15.09 -4.89
C ASN A 253 -14.71 -15.53 -6.29
N TYR A 254 -15.61 -15.58 -7.28
CA TYR A 254 -15.24 -15.98 -8.65
C TYR A 254 -14.25 -15.00 -9.29
N LEU A 255 -14.16 -13.75 -8.80
CA LEU A 255 -13.21 -12.75 -9.31
C LEU A 255 -11.77 -13.24 -9.28
N SER A 256 -11.36 -13.95 -8.22
CA SER A 256 -10.00 -14.50 -8.13
C SER A 256 -9.70 -15.52 -9.24
N TYR A 257 -10.70 -16.29 -9.66
CA TYR A 257 -10.55 -17.24 -10.75
C TYR A 257 -10.52 -16.53 -12.11
N THR A 258 -11.35 -15.50 -12.31
CA THR A 258 -11.30 -14.69 -13.54
C THR A 258 -9.93 -14.03 -13.73
N TRP A 259 -9.25 -13.68 -12.65
CA TRP A 259 -7.89 -13.11 -12.69
C TRP A 259 -6.87 -14.11 -13.25
N ILE A 260 -6.94 -15.38 -12.83
CA ILE A 260 -6.12 -16.47 -13.38
C ILE A 260 -6.49 -16.74 -14.84
N ILE A 261 -7.79 -16.82 -15.16
CA ILE A 261 -8.28 -17.10 -16.53
C ILE A 261 -7.71 -16.09 -17.52
N TYR A 262 -7.73 -14.79 -17.18
CA TYR A 262 -7.11 -13.77 -18.00
C TYR A 262 -5.63 -14.03 -18.25
N ARG A 263 -4.85 -14.40 -17.21
CA ARG A 263 -3.43 -14.68 -17.35
C ARG A 263 -3.16 -15.90 -18.22
N LEU A 264 -4.00 -16.93 -18.15
CA LEU A 264 -3.92 -18.10 -19.03
C LEU A 264 -4.23 -17.73 -20.49
N ILE A 265 -5.27 -16.91 -20.73
CA ILE A 265 -5.60 -16.42 -22.08
C ILE A 265 -4.43 -15.63 -22.66
N VAL A 266 -3.86 -14.70 -21.89
CA VAL A 266 -2.70 -13.92 -22.33
C VAL A 266 -1.49 -14.81 -22.61
N LEU A 267 -1.21 -15.81 -21.77
CA LEU A 267 -0.10 -16.74 -21.99
C LEU A 267 -0.28 -17.53 -23.30
N LEU A 268 -1.49 -18.03 -23.57
CA LEU A 268 -1.81 -18.71 -24.83
C LEU A 268 -1.64 -17.78 -26.03
N ILE A 269 -2.03 -16.50 -25.91
CA ILE A 269 -1.82 -15.52 -26.98
C ILE A 269 -0.32 -15.29 -27.19
N ILE A 270 0.47 -15.13 -26.13
CA ILE A 270 1.91 -14.89 -26.22
C ILE A 270 2.62 -16.06 -26.91
N ILE A 271 2.30 -17.32 -26.54
CA ILE A 271 2.98 -18.50 -27.09
C ILE A 271 2.61 -18.76 -28.57
N ASN A 272 1.43 -18.34 -29.01
CA ASN A 272 0.95 -18.54 -30.38
C ASN A 272 1.25 -17.38 -31.35
N ILE A 273 1.95 -16.33 -30.88
CA ILE A 273 2.46 -15.22 -31.69
C ILE A 273 3.93 -15.48 -32.01
#